data_AF-A0A382ZF67-F1
#
_entry.id   AF-A0A382ZF67-F1
#
_cell.length_a   1.000
_cell.length_b   1.000
_cell.length_c   1.000
_cell.angle_alpha   90.00
_cell.angle_beta   90.00
_cell.angle_gamma   90.00
#
_symmetry.space_group_name_H-M   'P 1'
#
loop_
_entity.id
_entity.type
_entity.pdbx_description
1 polymer ?
#
loop_
_entity_poly.entity_id
_entity_poly.type
_entity_poly.pdbx_seq_one_letter_code
_entity_poly.pdbx_strand_id
1 'polypeptide(L)'
;MTKKPRRSLFEELNSMAISKNEPERFVEQKGEHIISGAINLIEFIHREFDESVAVDLTKRLVNSIRTGDMRKFKRGITHAKRKNDI
;
A
#
# COMPACT_ATOMS: atom_id res chain seq x y z
N MET A 1 17.04 13.91 10.89
CA MET A 1 15.64 13.42 10.87
C MET A 1 15.51 12.28 11.86
N THR A 2 14.75 12.46 12.93
CA THR A 2 14.52 11.43 13.95
C THR A 2 13.62 10.33 13.37
N LYS A 3 14.14 9.11 13.32
CA LYS A 3 13.37 7.92 12.91
C LYS A 3 12.29 7.69 13.97
N LYS A 4 11.03 8.05 13.67
CA LYS A 4 9.91 7.77 14.58
C LYS A 4 9.91 6.27 14.90
N PRO A 5 9.98 5.87 16.18
CA PRO A 5 9.96 4.45 16.53
C PRO A 5 8.64 3.84 16.06
N ARG A 6 8.69 2.60 15.56
CA ARG A 6 7.47 1.86 15.26
C ARG A 6 6.72 1.69 16.58
N ARG A 7 5.48 2.16 16.62
CA ARG A 7 4.56 1.92 17.75
C ARG A 7 4.56 0.43 18.06
N SER A 8 4.59 0.09 19.35
CA SER A 8 4.54 -1.32 19.76
C SER A 8 3.23 -1.94 19.28
N LEU A 9 3.22 -3.25 18.99
CA LEU A 9 1.99 -3.99 18.65
C LEU A 9 0.89 -3.75 19.71
N PHE A 10 1.28 -3.65 20.99
CA PHE A 10 0.37 -3.30 22.09
C PHE A 10 -0.20 -1.88 21.99
N GLU A 11 0.60 -0.95 21.50
CA GLU A 11 0.22 0.45 21.31
C GLU A 11 -0.73 0.58 20.11
N GLU A 12 -0.52 -0.23 19.04
CA GLU A 12 -1.49 -0.40 17.96
C GLU A 12 -2.82 -0.99 18.47
N LEU A 13 -2.78 -2.07 19.27
CA LEU A 13 -3.97 -2.69 19.86
C LEU A 13 -4.77 -1.70 20.73
N ASN A 14 -4.10 -0.93 21.59
CA ASN A 14 -4.76 0.08 22.42
C ASN A 14 -5.30 1.27 21.59
N SER A 15 -4.58 1.70 20.55
CA SER A 15 -5.08 2.74 19.63
C SER A 15 -6.38 2.32 18.92
N MET A 16 -6.51 1.03 18.60
CA MET A 16 -7.73 0.48 17.99
C MET A 16 -8.93 0.52 18.94
N ALA A 17 -8.72 0.31 20.24
CA ALA A 17 -9.79 0.42 21.24
C ALA A 17 -10.31 1.87 21.38
N ILE A 18 -9.42 2.87 21.34
CA ILE A 18 -9.78 4.29 21.42
C ILE A 18 -10.50 4.74 20.14
N SER A 19 -10.05 4.27 18.98
CA SER A 19 -10.61 4.62 17.67
C SER A 19 -12.08 4.21 17.46
N LYS A 20 -12.62 3.27 18.25
CA LYS A 20 -14.04 2.89 18.21
C LYS A 20 -14.98 4.03 18.62
N ASN A 21 -14.51 4.94 19.47
CA ASN A 21 -15.28 6.08 19.97
C ASN A 21 -14.94 7.39 19.20
N GLU A 22 -13.97 7.35 18.29
CA GLU A 22 -13.48 8.49 17.51
C GLU A 22 -13.32 8.07 16.03
N PRO A 23 -14.41 7.98 15.25
CA PRO A 23 -14.38 7.45 13.89
C PRO A 23 -13.47 8.25 12.95
N GLU A 24 -13.33 9.56 13.16
CA GLU A 24 -12.43 10.44 12.39
C GLU A 24 -10.97 10.05 12.59
N ARG A 25 -10.57 9.82 13.84
CA ARG A 25 -9.20 9.42 14.20
C ARG A 25 -8.88 8.01 13.69
N PHE A 26 -9.87 7.12 13.67
CA PHE A 26 -9.74 5.81 13.03
C PHE A 26 -9.44 5.96 11.54
N VAL A 27 -10.23 6.78 10.84
CA VAL A 27 -10.08 7.02 9.40
C VAL A 27 -8.73 7.67 9.10
N GLU A 28 -8.29 8.65 9.89
CA GLU A 28 -6.99 9.30 9.75
C GLU A 28 -5.85 8.27 9.90
N GLN A 29 -5.80 7.54 11.02
CA GLN A 29 -4.72 6.58 11.28
C GLN A 29 -4.67 5.46 10.23
N LYS A 30 -5.82 4.91 9.84
CA LYS A 30 -5.87 3.86 8.81
C LYS A 30 -5.56 4.42 7.42
N GLY A 31 -6.05 5.62 7.11
CA GLY A 31 -5.77 6.32 5.87
C GLY A 31 -4.28 6.57 5.69
N GLU A 32 -3.61 7.15 6.69
CA GLU A 32 -2.16 7.38 6.68
C GLU A 32 -1.37 6.07 6.48
N HIS A 33 -1.75 5.01 7.18
CA HIS A 33 -1.09 3.71 7.06
C HIS A 33 -1.23 3.11 5.65
N ILE A 34 -2.45 3.12 5.08
CA ILE A 34 -2.74 2.60 3.74
C ILE A 34 -2.00 3.41 2.69
N ILE A 35 -2.05 4.75 2.76
CA ILE A 35 -1.36 5.64 1.82
C ILE A 35 0.15 5.41 1.87
N SER A 36 0.73 5.33 3.07
CA SER A 36 2.16 5.05 3.24
C SER A 36 2.56 3.70 2.67
N GLY A 37 1.74 2.67 2.91
CA GLY A 37 1.95 1.33 2.35
C GLY A 37 1.88 1.32 0.81
N ALA A 38 0.93 2.05 0.24
CA ALA A 38 0.78 2.18 -1.21
C ALA A 38 1.97 2.89 -1.86
N ILE A 39 2.47 3.98 -1.27
CA ILE A 39 3.66 4.71 -1.75
C ILE A 39 4.88 3.77 -1.78
N ASN A 40 5.16 3.10 -0.66
CA ASN A 40 6.29 2.16 -0.57
C ASN A 40 6.19 1.02 -1.59
N LEU A 41 4.98 0.53 -1.85
CA LEU A 41 4.74 -0.50 -2.86
C LEU A 41 5.01 0.02 -4.28
N ILE A 42 4.58 1.24 -4.60
CA ILE A 42 4.83 1.87 -5.91
C ILE A 42 6.34 2.05 -6.12
N GLU A 43 7.06 2.56 -5.12
CA GLU A 43 8.53 2.69 -5.20
C GLU A 43 9.22 1.34 -5.42
N PHE A 44 8.78 0.30 -4.71
CA PHE A 44 9.27 -1.06 -4.92
C PHE A 44 9.01 -1.55 -6.35
N ILE A 45 7.80 -1.34 -6.88
CA ILE A 45 7.43 -1.73 -8.25
C ILE A 45 8.37 -1.06 -9.27
N HIS A 46 8.58 0.25 -9.17
CA HIS A 46 9.45 0.98 -10.10
C HIS A 46 10.93 0.56 -10.02
N ARG A 47 11.38 0.10 -8.85
CA ARG A 47 12.74 -0.43 -8.68
C ARG A 47 12.90 -1.80 -9.34
N GLU A 48 12.00 -2.73 -9.08
CA GLU A 48 12.18 -4.15 -9.44
C GLU A 48 11.67 -4.54 -10.85
N PHE A 49 10.78 -3.74 -11.44
CA PHE A 49 10.17 -4.02 -12.73
C PHE A 49 10.59 -2.98 -13.78
N ASP A 50 10.60 -3.38 -15.05
CA ASP A 50 10.84 -2.48 -16.18
C ASP A 50 9.82 -1.35 -16.21
N GLU A 51 10.20 -0.22 -16.78
CA GLU A 51 9.39 1.00 -16.78
C GLU A 51 7.95 0.75 -17.29
N SER A 52 7.79 0.02 -18.39
CA SER A 52 6.48 -0.31 -18.96
C SER A 52 5.63 -1.15 -18.02
N VAL A 53 6.22 -2.16 -17.38
CA VAL A 53 5.56 -3.05 -16.42
C VAL A 53 5.22 -2.31 -15.13
N ALA A 54 6.15 -1.48 -14.63
CA ALA A 54 5.96 -0.69 -13.44
C ALA A 54 4.80 0.30 -13.59
N VAL A 55 4.73 1.02 -14.71
CA VAL A 55 3.64 1.94 -15.01
C VAL A 55 2.29 1.22 -15.10
N ASP A 56 2.23 0.04 -15.72
CA ASP A 56 1.00 -0.77 -15.79
C ASP A 56 0.57 -1.26 -14.40
N LEU A 57 1.48 -1.80 -13.60
CA LEU A 57 1.20 -2.27 -12.24
C LEU A 57 0.71 -1.14 -11.33
N THR A 58 1.34 0.04 -11.38
CA THR A 58 0.92 1.23 -10.64
C THR A 58 -0.50 1.67 -11.05
N LYS A 59 -0.80 1.71 -12.35
CA LYS A 59 -2.15 2.00 -12.86
C LYS A 59 -3.18 0.98 -12.36
N ARG A 60 -2.83 -0.30 -12.33
CA ARG A 60 -3.72 -1.37 -11.86
C ARG A 60 -3.97 -1.29 -10.36
N LEU A 61 -2.95 -0.96 -9.56
CA LEU A 61 -3.09 -0.75 -8.13
C LEU A 61 -4.11 0.37 -7.85
N VAL A 62 -3.91 1.55 -8.42
CA VAL A 62 -4.81 2.70 -8.23
C VAL A 62 -6.21 2.40 -8.73
N ASN A 63 -6.36 1.80 -9.92
CA ASN A 63 -7.68 1.46 -10.45
C ASN A 63 -8.39 0.36 -9.65
N SER A 64 -7.65 -0.58 -9.05
CA SER A 64 -8.24 -1.61 -8.18
C SER A 64 -8.86 -1.00 -6.92
N ILE A 65 -8.19 0.00 -6.32
CA ILE A 65 -8.71 0.76 -5.18
C ILE A 65 -9.91 1.59 -5.62
N ARG A 66 -9.77 2.39 -6.68
CA ARG A 66 -10.83 3.28 -7.19
C ARG A 66 -12.11 2.55 -7.58
N THR A 67 -11.99 1.34 -8.14
CA THR A 67 -13.14 0.56 -8.62
C THR A 67 -13.57 -0.55 -7.68
N GLY A 68 -12.88 -0.74 -6.55
CA GLY A 68 -13.15 -1.84 -5.61
C GLY A 68 -12.87 -3.25 -6.16
N ASP A 69 -12.19 -3.38 -7.31
CA ASP A 69 -11.91 -4.68 -7.93
C ASP A 69 -10.42 -5.05 -7.85
N MET A 70 -10.07 -5.78 -6.80
CA MET A 70 -8.72 -6.31 -6.55
C MET A 70 -8.20 -7.22 -7.67
N ARG A 71 -9.09 -7.85 -8.46
CA ARG A 71 -8.68 -8.78 -9.53
C ARG A 71 -7.90 -8.06 -10.63
N LYS A 72 -8.12 -6.76 -10.82
CA LYS A 72 -7.39 -5.93 -11.80
C LYS A 72 -5.89 -5.90 -11.51
N PHE A 73 -5.52 -5.78 -10.23
CA PHE A 73 -4.14 -5.83 -9.79
C PHE A 73 -3.58 -7.26 -9.83
N LYS A 74 -4.32 -8.25 -9.30
CA LYS A 74 -3.92 -9.67 -9.34
C LYS A 74 -3.57 -10.15 -10.75
N ARG A 75 -4.40 -9.85 -11.75
CA ARG A 75 -4.14 -10.24 -13.14
C ARG A 75 -2.87 -9.59 -13.70
N GLY A 76 -2.60 -8.34 -13.34
CA GLY A 76 -1.39 -7.64 -13.78
C GLY A 76 -0.12 -8.29 -13.25
N ILE A 77 -0.08 -8.59 -11.94
CA ILE A 77 1.11 -9.18 -11.34
C ILE A 77 1.38 -10.61 -11.82
N THR A 78 0.34 -11.40 -12.14
CA THR A 78 0.50 -12.76 -12.70
C THR A 78 1.27 -12.77 -14.02
N HIS A 79 1.19 -11.69 -14.80
CA HIS A 79 1.89 -11.58 -16.10
C HIS A 79 3.16 -10.73 -16.03
N ALA A 80 3.45 -10.10 -14.89
CA ALA A 80 4.64 -9.28 -14.71
C ALA A 80 5.89 -10.16 -14.51
N LYS A 81 6.96 -9.88 -15.25
CA LYS A 81 8.29 -10.46 -15.03
C LYS A 81 9.21 -9.43 -14.38
N ARG A 82 10.12 -9.87 -13.50
CA ARG A 82 11.11 -8.97 -12.90
C ARG A 82 12.20 -8.63 -13.92
N LYS A 83 12.86 -7.48 -13.74
CA LYS A 83 13.99 -7.02 -14.57
C LYS A 83 15.06 -8.09 -14.81
N ASN A 84 15.31 -8.93 -13.81
CA ASN A 84 16.37 -9.94 -13.86
C ASN A 84 15.93 -11.28 -14.49
N ASP A 85 14.66 -11.40 -14.91
CA ASP A 85 14.10 -12.62 -15.52
C ASP A 85 14.03 -12.51 -17.07
N ILE A 86 14.61 -11.44 -17.65
CA ILE A 86 14.65 -11.15 -19.10
C ILE A 86 16.10 -11.17 -19.58
#